data_AF-A0A661L8R3-F1
#
_entry.id   AF-A0A661L8R3-F1
#
_cell.length_a   1.000
_cell.length_b   1.000
_cell.length_c   1.000
_cell.angle_alpha   90.00
_cell.angle_beta   90.00
_cell.angle_gamma   90.00
#
_symmetry.space_group_name_H-M   'P 1'
#
loop_
_entity.id
_entity.type
_entity.pdbx_description
1 polymer ?
#
loop_
_entity_poly.entity_id
_entity_poly.type
_entity_poly.pdbx_seq_one_letter_code
_entity_poly.pdbx_strand_id
1 'polypeptide(L)'
;MKTKKNNNRHIGLFILILILLLGWVIKNLLFAQGDLGSIERENNIFILVTGAVKNPGIYMFDREPSLKELIANADYLKANLIDAKLCDAYPSVAQGTNVQISLENRNIHVSTGPMPAAYKITLKIPISVNTASLEELDTIPGIGPGLAENIINYISLYG
;
A
#
# COMPACT_ATOMS: atom_id res chain seq x y z
N MET A 1 -29.66 -66.21 -22.95
CA MET A 1 -28.55 -65.41 -22.40
C MET A 1 -29.06 -64.00 -22.12
N LYS A 2 -29.31 -63.61 -20.86
CA LYS A 2 -29.88 -62.28 -20.50
C LYS A 2 -28.74 -61.27 -20.35
N THR A 3 -28.67 -60.27 -21.22
CA THR A 3 -27.67 -59.20 -21.15
C THR A 3 -28.06 -58.19 -20.08
N LYS A 4 -27.17 -58.01 -19.09
CA LYS A 4 -27.32 -57.05 -17.99
C LYS A 4 -27.14 -55.64 -18.56
N LYS A 5 -28.23 -54.87 -18.64
CA LYS A 5 -28.26 -53.48 -19.11
C LYS A 5 -27.59 -52.59 -18.06
N ASN A 6 -26.32 -52.26 -18.26
CA ASN A 6 -25.57 -51.41 -17.33
C ASN A 6 -26.16 -49.99 -17.29
N ASN A 7 -26.36 -49.48 -16.07
CA ASN A 7 -27.03 -48.20 -15.81
C ASN A 7 -26.05 -47.04 -16.01
N ASN A 8 -25.73 -46.73 -17.27
CA ASN A 8 -24.73 -45.74 -17.69
C ASN A 8 -25.02 -44.30 -17.23
N ARG A 9 -26.20 -44.05 -16.63
CA ARG A 9 -26.60 -42.75 -16.07
C ARG A 9 -25.66 -42.30 -14.94
N HIS A 10 -25.21 -43.22 -14.10
CA HIS A 10 -24.30 -42.90 -12.99
C HIS A 10 -22.89 -42.58 -13.49
N ILE A 11 -22.44 -43.25 -14.56
CA ILE A 11 -21.15 -42.97 -15.21
C ILE A 11 -21.13 -41.55 -15.80
N GLY A 12 -22.22 -41.14 -16.47
CA GLY A 12 -22.33 -39.78 -17.01
C GLY A 12 -22.29 -38.70 -15.93
N LEU A 13 -23.00 -38.91 -14.81
CA LEU A 13 -22.99 -37.99 -13.67
C LEU A 13 -21.60 -37.86 -13.04
N PHE A 14 -20.88 -38.99 -12.93
CA PHE A 14 -19.53 -39.01 -12.36
C PHE A 14 -18.53 -38.24 -13.21
N ILE A 15 -18.61 -38.37 -14.54
CA ILE A 15 -17.77 -37.62 -15.48
C ILE A 15 -18.07 -36.12 -15.41
N LEU A 16 -19.34 -35.72 -15.29
CA LEU A 16 -19.73 -34.32 -15.16
C LEU A 16 -19.17 -33.69 -13.87
N ILE A 17 -19.27 -34.40 -12.74
CA ILE A 17 -18.72 -33.95 -11.45
C ILE A 17 -17.20 -33.82 -11.54
N LEU A 18 -16.52 -34.76 -12.20
CA LEU A 18 -15.08 -34.71 -12.39
C LEU A 18 -14.64 -33.50 -13.21
N ILE A 19 -15.37 -33.15 -14.28
CA ILE A 19 -15.09 -31.96 -15.11
C ILE A 19 -15.30 -30.67 -14.30
N LEU A 20 -16.37 -30.60 -13.50
CA LEU A 20 -16.63 -29.43 -12.63
C LEU A 20 -15.55 -29.26 -11.56
N LEU A 21 -15.12 -30.35 -10.93
CA LEU A 21 -14.01 -30.35 -9.97
C LEU A 21 -12.71 -29.94 -10.64
N LEU A 22 -12.42 -30.47 -11.83
CA LEU A 22 -11.21 -30.14 -12.57
C LEU A 22 -11.19 -28.66 -12.96
N GLY A 23 -12.32 -28.10 -13.40
CA GLY A 23 -12.46 -26.67 -13.68
C GLY A 23 -12.28 -25.81 -12.42
N TRP A 24 -12.82 -26.24 -11.28
CA TRP A 24 -12.62 -25.57 -10.00
C TRP A 24 -11.16 -25.59 -9.55
N VAL A 25 -10.48 -26.74 -9.68
CA VAL A 25 -9.05 -26.89 -9.38
C VAL A 25 -8.19 -26.05 -10.31
N ILE A 26 -8.47 -26.03 -11.62
CA ILE A 26 -7.75 -25.21 -12.60
C ILE A 26 -7.95 -23.72 -12.28
N LYS A 27 -9.17 -23.29 -11.95
CA LYS A 27 -9.42 -21.93 -11.49
C LYS A 27 -8.63 -21.66 -10.22
N ASN A 28 -8.67 -22.53 -9.22
CA ASN A 28 -7.92 -22.32 -8.00
C ASN A 28 -6.40 -22.28 -8.25
N LEU A 29 -5.88 -23.08 -9.18
CA LEU A 29 -4.45 -23.13 -9.50
C LEU A 29 -3.99 -21.94 -10.36
N LEU A 30 -4.82 -21.48 -11.30
CA LEU A 30 -4.55 -20.30 -12.12
C LEU A 30 -4.73 -18.99 -11.34
N PHE A 31 -5.69 -18.93 -10.41
CA PHE A 31 -5.95 -17.77 -9.55
C PHE A 31 -5.17 -17.82 -8.22
N ALA A 32 -4.42 -18.90 -7.94
CA ALA A 32 -3.48 -18.98 -6.80
C ALA A 32 -2.15 -18.27 -7.05
N GLN A 33 -1.87 -17.89 -8.31
CA GLN A 33 -0.90 -16.82 -8.53
C GLN A 33 -1.61 -15.55 -8.12
N GLY A 34 -1.33 -15.11 -6.89
CA GLY A 34 -1.90 -13.90 -6.30
C GLY A 34 -1.90 -12.80 -7.35
N ASP A 35 -3.04 -12.11 -7.42
CA ASP A 35 -3.31 -10.98 -8.31
C ASP A 35 -2.13 -9.99 -8.24
N LEU A 36 -1.10 -10.25 -9.06
CA LEU A 36 -0.12 -9.28 -9.51
C LEU A 36 -0.92 -8.42 -10.48
N GLY A 37 -1.86 -7.66 -9.90
CA GLY A 37 -2.62 -6.66 -10.59
C GLY A 37 -1.62 -5.90 -11.43
N SER A 38 -1.93 -5.77 -12.72
CA SER A 38 -1.17 -4.97 -13.66
C SER A 38 -0.62 -3.76 -12.93
N ILE A 39 0.71 -3.69 -12.77
CA ILE A 39 1.38 -2.45 -12.42
C ILE A 39 1.24 -1.59 -13.68
N GLU A 40 0.02 -1.15 -13.98
CA GLU A 40 -0.12 0.17 -14.55
C GLU A 40 0.49 1.04 -13.47
N ARG A 41 1.70 1.54 -13.72
CA ARG A 41 2.19 2.69 -12.98
C ARG A 41 1.30 3.85 -13.37
N GLU A 42 0.07 3.86 -12.85
CA GLU A 42 -0.53 5.12 -12.47
C GLU A 42 0.53 5.80 -11.63
N ASN A 43 1.10 6.90 -12.13
CA ASN A 43 2.10 7.69 -11.44
C ASN A 43 1.45 8.47 -10.27
N ASN A 44 0.50 7.83 -9.59
CA ASN A 44 -0.26 8.38 -8.49
C ASN A 44 0.62 8.37 -7.26
N ILE A 45 1.07 9.56 -6.88
CA ILE A 45 1.87 9.83 -5.70
C ILE A 45 0.94 10.11 -4.54
N PHE A 46 1.01 9.27 -3.51
CA PHE A 46 0.24 9.42 -2.30
C PHE A 46 1.05 10.08 -1.19
N ILE A 47 0.47 11.13 -0.60
CA ILE A 47 1.08 11.88 0.49
C ILE A 47 0.06 12.02 1.61
N LEU A 48 0.49 11.70 2.83
CA LEU A 48 -0.31 11.88 4.03
C LEU A 48 -0.06 13.29 4.56
N VAL A 49 -1.12 14.05 4.84
CA VAL A 49 -1.04 15.37 5.47
C VAL A 49 -1.72 15.32 6.82
N THR A 50 -1.01 15.71 7.87
CA THR A 50 -1.49 15.67 9.26
C THR A 50 -1.17 16.96 10.02
N GLY A 51 -1.79 17.13 11.18
CA GLY A 51 -1.54 18.27 12.07
C GLY A 51 -2.58 19.38 11.93
N ALA A 52 -2.15 20.64 12.03
CA ALA A 52 -2.97 21.84 12.12
C ALA A 52 -3.64 22.27 10.80
N VAL A 53 -4.04 21.32 9.96
CA VAL A 53 -4.81 21.54 8.72
C VAL A 53 -6.29 21.36 8.96
N LYS A 54 -7.13 21.95 8.09
CA LYS A 54 -8.60 21.76 8.19
C LYS A 54 -8.99 20.35 7.77
N ASN A 55 -8.38 19.85 6.71
CA ASN A 55 -8.66 18.53 6.15
C ASN A 55 -7.40 17.68 6.23
N PRO A 56 -7.14 16.98 7.35
CA PRO A 56 -6.07 15.99 7.40
C PRO A 56 -6.48 14.74 6.62
N GLY A 57 -5.53 14.11 5.93
CA GLY A 57 -5.83 12.93 5.14
C GLY A 57 -4.75 12.61 4.09
N ILE A 58 -5.04 11.58 3.30
CA ILE A 58 -4.19 11.17 2.17
C ILE A 58 -4.64 11.93 0.93
N TYR A 59 -3.67 12.51 0.24
CA TYR A 59 -3.84 13.22 -1.01
C TYR A 59 -3.12 12.47 -2.13
N MET A 60 -3.71 12.47 -3.32
CA MET A 60 -3.20 11.82 -4.52
C MET A 60 -2.81 12.88 -5.54
N PHE A 61 -1.65 12.71 -6.16
CA PHE A 61 -1.11 13.62 -7.17
C PHE A 61 -0.52 12.84 -8.34
N ASP A 62 -0.55 13.41 -9.55
CA ASP A 62 0.02 12.78 -10.75
C ASP A 62 1.56 12.90 -10.83
N ARG A 63 2.15 13.72 -9.95
CA ARG A 63 3.59 14.00 -9.83
C ARG A 63 3.92 14.42 -8.40
N GLU A 64 5.20 14.53 -8.08
CA GLU A 64 5.62 15.03 -6.77
C GLU A 64 5.14 16.48 -6.63
N PRO A 65 4.25 16.76 -5.66
CA PRO A 65 3.73 18.10 -5.47
C PRO A 65 4.71 18.93 -4.66
N SER A 66 4.61 20.24 -4.86
CA SER A 66 5.25 21.21 -3.98
C SER A 66 4.50 21.32 -2.64
N LEU A 67 5.19 21.80 -1.60
CA LEU A 67 4.57 22.07 -0.30
C LEU A 67 3.36 23.03 -0.44
N LYS A 68 3.43 24.00 -1.35
CA LYS A 68 2.35 24.94 -1.64
C LYS A 68 1.08 24.24 -2.14
N GLU A 69 1.23 23.30 -3.06
CA GLU A 69 0.11 22.51 -3.60
C GLU A 69 -0.54 21.65 -2.51
N LEU A 70 0.27 21.01 -1.65
CA LEU A 70 -0.23 20.22 -0.52
C LEU A 70 -1.05 21.06 0.46
N ILE A 71 -0.51 22.20 0.87
CA ILE A 71 -1.17 23.11 1.83
C ILE A 71 -2.48 23.66 1.25
N ALA A 72 -2.49 24.00 -0.04
CA ALA A 72 -3.69 24.46 -0.72
C ALA A 72 -4.80 23.39 -0.72
N ASN A 73 -4.45 22.12 -0.99
CA ASN A 73 -5.39 21.01 -0.97
C ASN A 73 -5.85 20.62 0.45
N ALA A 74 -5.00 20.81 1.46
CA ALA A 74 -5.31 20.57 2.87
C ALA A 74 -6.17 21.68 3.52
N ASP A 75 -6.50 22.73 2.75
CA ASP A 75 -7.26 23.92 3.17
C ASP A 75 -6.76 24.45 4.51
N TYR A 76 -5.49 24.86 4.55
CA TYR A 76 -4.88 25.32 5.79
C TYR A 76 -5.48 26.67 6.23
N LEU A 77 -6.13 26.65 7.40
CA LEU A 77 -6.92 27.76 7.97
C LEU A 77 -6.15 29.09 8.15
N LYS A 78 -4.81 29.05 8.10
CA LYS A 78 -3.95 30.23 8.29
C LYS A 78 -2.88 30.32 7.21
N ALA A 79 -3.22 30.03 5.94
CA ALA A 79 -2.30 30.07 4.80
C ALA A 79 -1.41 31.33 4.74
N ASN A 80 -1.95 32.48 5.17
CA ASN A 80 -1.22 33.76 5.23
C ASN A 80 -0.08 33.82 6.27
N LEU A 81 0.04 32.84 7.15
CA LEU A 81 1.13 32.74 8.14
C LEU A 81 2.29 31.87 7.65
N ILE A 82 2.13 31.17 6.52
CA ILE A 82 3.26 30.47 5.90
C ILE A 82 4.09 31.49 5.17
N ASP A 83 5.36 31.58 5.56
CA ASP A 83 6.33 32.38 4.82
C ASP A 83 6.44 31.82 3.40
N ALA A 84 6.24 32.66 2.38
CA ALA A 84 6.38 32.26 0.98
C ALA A 84 7.77 31.66 0.72
N LYS A 85 8.80 32.16 1.44
CA LYS A 85 10.16 31.63 1.38
C LYS A 85 10.28 30.19 1.87
N LEU A 86 9.47 29.78 2.85
CA LEU A 86 9.44 28.40 3.36
C LEU A 86 8.85 27.45 2.33
N CYS A 87 7.80 27.86 1.62
CA CYS A 87 7.20 27.08 0.53
C CYS A 87 8.15 26.90 -0.64
N ASP A 88 8.82 27.98 -1.06
CA ASP A 88 9.67 27.98 -2.25
C ASP A 88 11.00 27.25 -2.02
N ALA A 89 11.47 27.17 -0.76
CA ALA A 89 12.69 26.46 -0.38
C ALA A 89 12.47 24.97 -0.08
N TYR A 90 11.22 24.53 0.10
CA TYR A 90 10.92 23.12 0.42
C TYR A 90 10.99 22.26 -0.84
N PRO A 91 11.72 21.13 -0.84
CA PRO A 91 11.78 20.23 -1.98
C PRO A 91 10.41 19.60 -2.26
N SER A 92 10.23 19.11 -3.49
CA SER A 92 9.07 18.31 -3.87
C SER A 92 8.93 17.11 -2.94
N VAL A 93 7.68 16.76 -2.62
CA VAL A 93 7.39 15.70 -1.65
C VAL A 93 7.24 14.37 -2.38
N ALA A 94 8.10 13.41 -2.02
CA ALA A 94 8.10 12.07 -2.59
C ALA A 94 6.93 11.21 -2.10
N GLN A 95 6.68 10.13 -2.82
CA GLN A 95 5.64 9.14 -2.48
C GLN A 95 5.85 8.52 -1.11
N GLY A 96 4.75 8.31 -0.38
CA GLY A 96 4.80 7.64 0.92
C GLY A 96 5.39 8.53 2.02
N THR A 97 5.34 9.85 1.84
CA THR A 97 5.71 10.84 2.86
C THR A 97 4.50 11.25 3.69
N ASN A 98 4.70 11.43 5.00
CA ASN A 98 3.81 12.15 5.90
C ASN A 98 4.33 13.57 6.10
N VAL A 99 3.53 14.56 5.74
CA VAL A 99 3.78 15.97 5.98
C VAL A 99 2.95 16.40 7.17
N GLN A 100 3.63 16.68 8.27
CA GLN A 100 3.00 17.13 9.50
C GLN A 100 3.18 18.64 9.63
N ILE A 101 2.06 19.34 9.80
CA ILE A 101 2.03 20.79 9.93
C ILE A 101 1.67 21.12 11.38
N SER A 102 2.57 21.81 12.07
CA SER A 102 2.39 22.23 13.46
C SER A 102 2.43 23.75 13.56
N LEU A 103 1.71 24.30 14.55
CA LEU A 103 1.69 25.74 14.83
C LEU A 103 2.28 25.98 16.22
N GLU A 104 3.48 26.55 16.27
CA GLU A 104 4.16 26.90 17.52
C GLU A 104 4.39 28.41 17.57
N ASN A 105 3.95 29.08 18.65
CA ASN A 105 4.20 30.51 18.85
C ASN A 105 3.82 31.43 17.66
N ARG A 106 2.74 31.09 16.95
CA ARG A 106 2.29 31.73 15.69
C ARG A 106 3.18 31.52 14.47
N ASN A 107 4.26 30.75 14.59
CA ASN A 107 5.08 30.29 13.48
C ASN A 107 4.66 28.87 13.07
N ILE A 108 4.76 28.60 11.78
CA ILE A 108 4.38 27.32 11.22
C ILE A 108 5.63 26.48 11.04
N HIS A 109 5.56 25.26 11.57
CA HIS A 109 6.60 24.27 11.45
C HIS A 109 6.08 23.13 10.59
N VAL A 110 6.79 22.83 9.52
CA VAL A 110 6.51 21.68 8.66
C VAL A 110 7.61 20.66 8.90
N SER A 111 7.22 19.47 9.33
CA SER A 111 8.08 18.30 9.41
C SER A 111 7.63 17.26 8.40
N THR A 112 8.58 16.57 7.80
CA THR A 112 8.33 15.44 6.92
C THR A 112 8.90 14.18 7.53
N GLY A 113 8.18 13.07 7.36
CA GLY A 113 8.60 11.76 7.81
C GLY A 113 8.01 10.66 6.94
N PRO A 114 8.39 9.40 7.16
CA PRO A 114 7.76 8.29 6.46
C PRO A 114 6.27 8.21 6.81
N MET A 115 5.45 7.92 5.81
CA MET A 115 4.06 7.54 6.03
C MET A 115 4.01 6.25 6.88
N PRO A 116 3.07 6.12 7.83
CA PRO A 116 2.91 4.89 8.60
C PRO A 116 2.70 3.66 7.70
N ALA A 117 3.26 2.52 8.13
CA ALA A 117 3.25 1.26 7.39
C ALA A 117 1.86 0.85 6.89
N ALA A 118 0.84 0.96 7.76
CA ALA A 118 -0.52 0.57 7.45
C ALA A 118 -1.11 1.30 6.22
N TYR A 119 -0.81 2.59 6.08
CA TYR A 119 -1.23 3.36 4.90
C TYR A 119 -0.45 2.92 3.65
N LYS A 120 0.87 2.69 3.78
CA LYS A 120 1.70 2.20 2.67
C LYS A 120 1.17 0.86 2.14
N ILE A 121 0.83 -0.08 3.02
CA ILE A 121 0.25 -1.38 2.63
C ILE A 121 -1.09 -1.20 1.91
N THR A 122 -1.99 -0.40 2.47
CA THR A 122 -3.33 -0.17 1.90
C THR A 122 -3.24 0.47 0.51
N LEU A 123 -2.31 1.40 0.32
CA LEU A 123 -2.09 2.12 -0.93
C LEU A 123 -1.14 1.40 -1.89
N LYS A 124 -0.71 0.17 -1.55
CA LYS A 124 0.26 -0.63 -2.33
C LYS A 124 1.58 0.12 -2.60
N ILE A 125 2.00 0.98 -1.68
CA ILE A 125 3.29 1.66 -1.72
C ILE A 125 4.37 0.67 -1.28
N PRO A 126 5.42 0.44 -2.09
CA PRO A 126 6.50 -0.48 -1.73
C PRO A 126 7.19 -0.10 -0.41
N ILE A 127 7.43 -1.10 0.43
CA ILE A 127 8.24 -0.97 1.65
C ILE A 127 9.63 -1.54 1.34
N SER A 128 10.66 -0.72 1.54
CA SER A 128 12.06 -1.13 1.32
C SER A 128 12.53 -2.00 2.48
N VAL A 129 12.80 -3.28 2.20
CA VAL A 129 13.25 -4.26 3.19
C VAL A 129 14.58 -3.86 3.84
N ASN A 130 15.46 -3.18 3.10
CA ASN A 130 16.80 -2.79 3.58
C ASN A 130 16.78 -1.59 4.54
N THR A 131 15.68 -0.86 4.61
CA THR A 131 15.57 0.38 5.40
C THR A 131 14.36 0.40 6.32
N ALA A 132 13.47 -0.59 6.21
CA ALA A 132 12.27 -0.67 7.01
C ALA A 132 12.61 -0.94 8.48
N SER A 133 11.83 -0.32 9.36
CA SER A 133 11.82 -0.65 10.79
C SER A 133 11.22 -2.04 11.05
N LEU A 134 11.46 -2.59 12.24
CA LEU A 134 10.88 -3.85 12.68
C LEU A 134 9.34 -3.79 12.64
N GLU A 135 8.78 -2.68 13.12
CA GLU A 135 7.34 -2.44 13.15
C GLU A 135 6.75 -2.30 11.74
N GLU A 136 7.47 -1.68 10.80
CA GLU A 136 7.05 -1.63 9.40
C GLU A 136 7.03 -3.01 8.75
N LEU A 137 8.04 -3.85 9.03
CA LEU A 137 8.10 -5.22 8.50
C LEU A 137 7.01 -6.12 9.09
N ASP A 138 6.73 -6.02 10.39
CA ASP A 138 5.67 -6.77 11.07
C ASP A 138 4.25 -6.40 10.59
N THR A 139 4.10 -5.22 9.98
CA THR A 139 2.81 -4.80 9.39
C THR A 139 2.54 -5.48 8.04
N ILE A 140 3.54 -6.13 7.43
CA ILE A 140 3.40 -6.76 6.12
C ILE A 140 2.62 -8.08 6.27
N PRO A 141 1.52 -8.29 5.53
CA PRO A 141 0.77 -9.54 5.60
C PRO A 141 1.66 -10.76 5.31
N GLY A 142 1.73 -11.68 6.27
CA GLY A 142 2.57 -12.88 6.19
C GLY A 142 3.97 -12.72 6.79
N ILE A 143 4.35 -11.53 7.26
CA ILE A 143 5.57 -11.28 8.04
C ILE A 143 5.15 -10.93 9.46
N GLY A 144 5.36 -11.86 10.39
CA GLY A 144 5.18 -11.61 11.83
C GLY A 144 6.50 -11.18 12.49
N PRO A 145 6.49 -10.92 13.82
CA PRO A 145 7.60 -10.30 14.52
C PRO A 145 8.88 -11.16 14.46
N GLY A 146 8.74 -12.48 14.60
CA GLY A 146 9.89 -13.39 14.52
C GLY A 146 10.53 -13.45 13.13
N LEU A 147 9.74 -13.29 12.05
CA LEU A 147 10.29 -13.23 10.70
C LEU A 147 10.91 -11.84 10.44
N ALA A 148 10.27 -10.77 10.91
CA ALA A 148 10.80 -9.41 10.82
C ALA A 148 12.17 -9.29 11.52
N GLU A 149 12.32 -9.83 12.73
CA GLU A 149 13.60 -9.88 13.44
C GLU A 149 14.67 -10.65 12.66
N ASN A 150 14.31 -11.80 12.08
CA ASN A 150 15.24 -12.59 11.26
C ASN A 150 15.72 -11.81 10.02
N ILE A 151 14.83 -11.03 9.40
CA ILE A 151 15.17 -10.17 8.26
C ILE A 151 16.18 -9.10 8.69
N ILE A 152 15.92 -8.38 9.79
CA ILE A 152 16.82 -7.34 10.31
C ILE A 152 18.18 -7.94 10.71
N ASN A 153 18.18 -9.10 11.36
CA ASN A 153 19.40 -9.81 11.73
C ASN A 153 20.22 -10.21 10.49
N TYR A 154 19.55 -10.71 9.45
CA TYR A 154 20.21 -11.06 8.20
C TYR A 154 20.87 -9.83 7.54
N ILE A 155 20.14 -8.71 7.44
CA ILE A 155 20.67 -7.46 6.85
C ILE A 155 21.87 -6.94 7.67
N SER A 156 21.77 -7.00 8.99
CA SER A 156 22.84 -6.53 9.89
C SER A 156 24.13 -7.36 9.77
N LEU A 157 24.00 -8.67 9.49
CA LEU A 157 25.13 -9.58 9.34
C LEU A 157 25.75 -9.56 7.94
N TYR A 158 24.95 -9.38 6.90
CA TYR A 158 25.37 -9.64 5.52
C TYR A 158 25.37 -8.44 4.58
N GLY A 159 24.72 -7.33 4.93
CA GLY A 159 24.78 -6.04 4.22
C GLY A 159 24.84 -6.13 2.69
#